data_AF-A0A1Y2AG61-F1
#
_entry.id   AF-A0A1Y2AG61-F1
#
_cell.length_a   1.000
_cell.length_b   1.000
_cell.length_c   1.000
_cell.angle_alpha   90.00
_cell.angle_beta   90.00
_cell.angle_gamma   90.00
#
_symmetry.space_group_name_H-M   'P 1'
#
loop_
_entity.id
_entity.type
_entity.pdbx_description
1 polymer ?
#
loop_
_entity_poly.entity_id
_entity_poly.type
_entity_poly.pdbx_seq_one_letter_code
_entity_poly.pdbx_strand_id
1 'polypeptide(L)'
;MNDSIIWNYLKNHGFNDYATAGIMGNLRKESELSPTKLEICFSKSLNKTDEQYTREVDQNIYKDFVTDKAGYGLAQWTYWTRKQGLLDYAKQRKVSIGDLNMQLDYLYQEIIEYKEMVSKLEKVKDVRSASSIFMLDFEKPVDQSKAEQNRRANFALEYYNKFATGNTGNTGNSGSNTTVLTSHSNNSLFDYSEEAFLKFWNKIF
;
A
#
# COMPACT_ATOMS: atom_id res chain seq x y z
N MET A 1 -7.66 8.28 -10.48
CA MET A 1 -7.38 7.39 -9.33
C MET A 1 -6.35 6.37 -9.80
N ASN A 2 -5.32 6.13 -8.99
CA ASN A 2 -4.20 5.26 -9.37
C ASN A 2 -4.54 3.77 -9.28
N ASP A 3 -5.60 3.42 -8.56
CA ASP A 3 -5.99 2.04 -8.26
C ASP A 3 -6.20 1.15 -9.49
N SER A 4 -6.91 1.61 -10.53
CA SER A 4 -7.13 0.82 -11.74
C SER A 4 -5.85 0.60 -12.55
N ILE A 5 -4.96 1.60 -12.57
CA ILE A 5 -3.65 1.50 -13.23
C ILE A 5 -2.80 0.45 -12.52
N ILE A 6 -2.71 0.53 -11.18
CA ILE A 6 -1.92 -0.40 -10.36
C ILE A 6 -2.48 -1.82 -10.48
N TRP A 7 -3.81 -1.99 -10.38
CA TRP A 7 -4.45 -3.29 -10.53
C TRP A 7 -4.09 -3.92 -11.89
N ASN A 8 -4.34 -3.20 -12.98
CA ASN A 8 -4.08 -3.70 -14.34
C ASN A 8 -2.60 -3.99 -14.56
N TYR A 9 -1.71 -3.16 -14.04
CA TYR A 9 -0.27 -3.37 -14.13
C TYR A 9 0.14 -4.71 -13.48
N LEU A 10 -0.31 -4.96 -12.25
CA LEU A 10 0.01 -6.20 -11.52
C LEU A 10 -0.62 -7.43 -12.20
N LYS A 11 -1.87 -7.32 -12.68
CA LYS A 11 -2.54 -8.37 -13.44
C LYS A 11 -1.79 -8.72 -14.73
N ASN A 12 -1.31 -7.71 -15.47
CA ASN A 12 -0.55 -7.91 -16.70
C ASN A 12 0.81 -8.59 -16.45
N HIS A 13 1.35 -8.48 -15.24
CA HIS A 13 2.55 -9.19 -14.79
C HIS A 13 2.28 -10.57 -14.20
N GLY A 14 1.05 -11.10 -14.34
CA GLY A 14 0.71 -12.48 -14.01
C GLY A 14 0.24 -12.73 -12.57
N PHE A 15 0.14 -11.68 -11.73
CA PHE A 15 -0.42 -11.86 -10.39
C PHE A 15 -1.90 -12.25 -10.45
N ASN A 16 -2.30 -13.24 -9.64
CA ASN A 16 -3.72 -13.58 -9.47
C ASN A 16 -4.46 -12.45 -8.70
N ASP A 17 -5.79 -12.54 -8.63
CA ASP A 17 -6.61 -11.48 -8.04
C ASP A 17 -6.34 -11.28 -6.54
N TYR A 18 -6.07 -12.36 -5.82
CA TYR A 18 -5.74 -12.31 -4.39
C TYR A 18 -4.40 -11.62 -4.15
N ALA A 19 -3.37 -12.01 -4.91
CA ALA A 19 -2.04 -11.41 -4.85
C ALA A 19 -2.09 -9.92 -5.21
N THR A 20 -2.79 -9.58 -6.30
CA THR A 20 -2.96 -8.20 -6.76
C THR A 20 -3.62 -7.34 -5.68
N ALA A 21 -4.74 -7.81 -5.12
CA ALA A 21 -5.44 -7.14 -4.03
C ALA A 21 -4.54 -7.01 -2.78
N GLY A 22 -3.83 -8.07 -2.40
CA GLY A 22 -2.94 -8.11 -1.24
C GLY A 22 -1.80 -7.10 -1.33
N ILE A 23 -1.16 -6.98 -2.51
CA ILE A 23 -0.13 -5.97 -2.79
C ILE A 23 -0.74 -4.57 -2.67
N MET A 24 -1.86 -4.30 -3.35
CA MET A 24 -2.52 -2.99 -3.32
C MET A 24 -2.98 -2.57 -1.93
N GLY A 25 -3.46 -3.50 -1.11
CA GLY A 25 -3.85 -3.21 0.28
C GLY A 25 -2.68 -2.72 1.14
N ASN A 26 -1.49 -3.27 0.91
CA ASN A 26 -0.26 -2.79 1.55
C ASN A 26 0.16 -1.42 1.00
N LEU A 27 0.21 -1.26 -0.32
CA LEU A 27 0.56 0.03 -0.94
C LEU A 27 -0.38 1.17 -0.51
N ARG A 28 -1.68 0.87 -0.29
CA ARG A 28 -2.62 1.87 0.26
C ARG A 28 -2.23 2.28 1.67
N LYS A 29 -1.80 1.34 2.51
CA LYS A 29 -1.34 1.64 3.86
C LYS A 29 -0.05 2.48 3.84
N GLU A 30 0.84 2.21 2.89
CA GLU A 30 2.10 2.95 2.75
C GLU A 30 1.88 4.38 2.22
N SER A 31 1.08 4.53 1.15
CA SER A 31 1.09 5.78 0.38
C SER A 31 -0.29 6.28 -0.05
N GLU A 32 -1.37 5.62 0.36
CA GLU A 32 -2.71 5.83 -0.23
C GLU A 32 -2.70 5.64 -1.76
N LEU A 33 -1.79 4.80 -2.26
CA LEU A 33 -1.51 4.60 -3.69
C LEU A 33 -0.97 5.85 -4.42
N SER A 34 -0.37 6.79 -3.69
CA SER A 34 0.23 8.01 -4.27
C SER A 34 1.73 7.82 -4.52
N PRO A 35 2.22 7.99 -5.76
CA PRO A 35 3.65 7.90 -6.06
C PRO A 35 4.46 9.10 -5.56
N THR A 36 3.82 10.19 -5.13
CA THR A 36 4.51 11.38 -4.62
C THR A 36 4.52 11.47 -3.10
N LYS A 37 3.92 10.50 -2.39
CA LYS A 37 3.72 10.56 -0.95
C LYS A 37 5.05 10.69 -0.22
N LEU A 38 5.24 11.79 0.51
CA LEU A 38 6.32 11.95 1.47
C LEU A 38 5.82 11.51 2.84
N GLU A 39 6.65 10.77 3.58
CA GLU A 39 6.33 10.37 4.94
C GLU A 39 5.98 11.60 5.81
N ILE A 40 4.86 11.52 6.53
CA ILE A 40 4.25 12.70 7.19
C ILE A 40 5.17 13.40 8.20
N CYS A 41 6.00 12.64 8.93
CA CYS A 41 6.94 13.21 9.89
C CYS A 41 8.04 14.03 9.19
N PHE A 42 8.43 13.64 7.96
CA PHE A 42 9.39 14.34 7.14
C PHE A 42 8.80 15.51 6.38
N SER A 43 7.53 15.44 5.95
CA SER A 43 6.83 16.61 5.40
C SER A 43 6.89 17.79 6.38
N LYS A 44 6.71 17.52 7.67
CA LYS A 44 6.82 18.53 8.73
C LYS A 44 8.26 18.99 8.97
N SER A 45 9.21 18.07 9.12
CA SER A 45 10.60 18.42 9.47
C SER A 45 11.33 19.13 8.32
N LEU A 46 11.02 18.76 7.07
CA LEU A 46 11.58 19.39 5.87
C LEU A 46 10.79 20.63 5.43
N ASN A 47 9.60 20.87 6.01
CA ASN A 47 8.66 21.92 5.63
C ASN A 47 8.35 21.89 4.11
N LYS A 48 7.95 20.72 3.61
CA LYS A 48 7.64 20.47 2.19
C LYS A 48 6.35 19.68 2.04
N THR A 49 5.53 20.05 1.06
CA THR A 49 4.46 19.17 0.58
C THR A 49 5.04 18.03 -0.27
N ASP A 50 4.24 16.98 -0.48
CA ASP A 50 4.55 15.86 -1.39
C ASP A 50 5.01 16.36 -2.77
N GLU A 51 4.29 17.33 -3.34
CA GLU A 51 4.58 17.90 -4.67
C GLU A 51 5.83 18.76 -4.67
N GLN A 52 6.06 19.53 -3.60
CA GLN A 52 7.26 20.36 -3.48
C GLN A 52 8.51 19.50 -3.35
N TYR A 53 8.47 18.50 -2.47
CA TYR A 53 9.57 17.55 -2.31
C TYR A 53 9.88 16.83 -3.62
N THR A 54 8.87 16.25 -4.28
CA THR A 54 9.04 15.56 -5.57
C THR A 54 9.66 16.46 -6.63
N ARG A 55 9.12 17.68 -6.81
CA ARG A 55 9.62 18.65 -7.79
C ARG A 55 11.07 19.06 -7.52
N GLU A 56 11.45 19.27 -6.26
CA GLU A 56 12.83 19.65 -5.94
C GLU A 56 13.82 18.50 -6.17
N VAL A 57 13.40 17.24 -5.97
CA VAL A 57 14.20 16.07 -6.34
C VAL A 57 14.38 15.99 -7.86
N ASP A 58 13.28 16.13 -8.62
CA ASP A 58 13.31 16.11 -10.09
C ASP A 58 14.19 17.22 -10.67
N GLN A 59 14.16 18.41 -10.08
CA GLN A 59 14.96 19.56 -10.48
C GLN A 59 16.40 19.51 -9.95
N ASN A 60 16.77 18.45 -9.22
CA ASN A 60 18.08 18.31 -8.58
C ASN A 60 18.43 19.47 -7.63
N ILE A 61 17.40 20.11 -7.04
CA ILE A 61 17.50 21.15 -6.02
C ILE A 61 17.68 20.49 -4.65
N TYR A 62 16.87 19.48 -4.34
CA TYR A 62 16.99 18.71 -3.11
C TYR A 62 17.92 17.51 -3.32
N LYS A 63 19.13 17.58 -2.78
CA LYS A 63 20.21 16.60 -3.02
C LYS A 63 20.22 15.44 -2.03
N ASP A 64 19.50 15.57 -0.93
CA ASP A 64 19.57 14.63 0.19
C ASP A 64 18.57 13.47 0.06
N PHE A 65 17.83 13.37 -1.05
CA PHE A 65 16.80 12.34 -1.27
C PHE A 65 17.26 10.94 -0.84
N VAL A 66 18.48 10.54 -1.18
CA VAL A 66 19.00 9.20 -0.89
C VAL A 66 19.30 8.99 0.60
N THR A 67 19.67 10.06 1.31
CA THR A 67 20.25 10.00 2.66
C THR A 67 19.38 10.62 3.75
N ASP A 68 18.28 11.28 3.39
CA ASP A 68 17.37 11.97 4.30
C ASP A 68 16.58 11.05 5.23
N LYS A 69 16.54 9.74 4.93
CA LYS A 69 15.81 8.69 5.65
C LYS A 69 14.28 8.83 5.60
N ALA A 70 13.74 9.68 4.75
CA ALA A 70 12.30 9.83 4.58
C ALA A 70 11.71 8.69 3.75
N GLY A 71 10.60 8.11 4.18
CA GLY A 71 9.78 7.27 3.30
C GLY A 71 9.23 8.07 2.12
N TYR A 72 9.31 7.51 0.92
CA TYR A 72 8.82 8.18 -0.30
C TYR A 72 8.09 7.22 -1.24
N GLY A 73 7.05 7.71 -1.91
CA GLY A 73 6.37 7.06 -3.03
C GLY A 73 5.51 5.86 -2.67
N LEU A 74 5.12 5.08 -3.69
CA LEU A 74 4.11 4.02 -3.61
C LEU A 74 4.35 3.02 -2.46
N ALA A 75 5.59 2.55 -2.32
CA ALA A 75 5.99 1.55 -1.35
C ALA A 75 6.78 2.15 -0.16
N GLN A 76 6.72 3.48 0.03
CA GLN A 76 7.46 4.20 1.07
C GLN A 76 8.94 3.76 1.17
N TRP A 77 9.68 3.90 0.07
CA TRP A 77 11.11 3.55 0.06
C TRP A 77 11.90 4.43 1.04
N THR A 78 12.36 3.83 2.14
CA THR A 78 13.06 4.54 3.23
C THR A 78 14.55 4.21 3.29
N TYR A 79 14.92 2.96 3.00
CA TYR A 79 16.33 2.54 3.09
C TYR A 79 17.16 3.10 1.94
N TRP A 80 18.31 3.69 2.26
CA TRP A 80 19.08 4.51 1.33
C TRP A 80 19.46 3.81 0.02
N THR A 81 19.78 2.51 0.02
CA THR A 81 20.10 1.79 -1.23
C THR A 81 18.88 1.66 -2.13
N ARG A 82 17.69 1.45 -1.55
CA ARG A 82 16.43 1.39 -2.31
C ARG A 82 16.03 2.76 -2.85
N LYS A 83 16.26 3.83 -2.08
CA LYS A 83 16.08 5.21 -2.55
C LYS A 83 17.05 5.54 -3.69
N GLN A 84 18.32 5.18 -3.57
CA GLN A 84 19.30 5.36 -4.64
C GLN A 84 18.86 4.64 -5.92
N GLY A 85 18.45 3.37 -5.81
CA GLY A 85 17.94 2.59 -6.95
C GLY A 85 16.73 3.24 -7.61
N LEU A 86 15.76 3.74 -6.83
CA LEU A 86 14.60 4.46 -7.35
C LEU A 86 15.00 5.74 -8.11
N LEU A 87 15.89 6.55 -7.53
CA LEU A 87 16.38 7.79 -8.14
C LEU A 87 17.13 7.52 -9.45
N ASP A 88 17.98 6.49 -9.46
CA ASP A 88 18.74 6.10 -10.65
C ASP A 88 17.82 5.55 -11.74
N TYR A 89 16.81 4.77 -11.37
CA TYR A 89 15.81 4.27 -12.30
C TYR A 89 15.01 5.41 -12.94
N ALA A 90 14.53 6.38 -12.14
CA ALA A 90 13.85 7.57 -12.65
C ALA A 90 14.72 8.36 -13.64
N LYS A 91 15.99 8.59 -13.31
CA LYS A 91 16.97 9.27 -14.18
C LYS A 91 17.21 8.51 -15.48
N GLN A 92 17.36 7.19 -15.41
CA GLN A 92 17.54 6.34 -16.59
C GLN A 92 16.32 6.42 -17.53
N ARG A 93 15.12 6.43 -16.97
CA ARG A 93 13.85 6.54 -17.71
C ARG A 93 13.55 7.97 -18.18
N LYS A 94 14.25 8.98 -17.64
CA LYS A 94 14.07 10.42 -17.94
C LYS A 94 12.65 10.91 -17.66
N VAL A 95 12.07 10.44 -16.55
CA VAL A 95 10.75 10.84 -16.06
C VAL A 95 10.85 11.31 -14.60
N SER A 96 9.79 11.92 -14.09
CA SER A 96 9.71 12.31 -12.68
C SER A 96 9.91 11.11 -11.76
N ILE A 97 10.58 11.32 -10.63
CA ILE A 97 10.66 10.31 -9.56
C ILE A 97 9.28 9.97 -8.98
N GLY A 98 8.29 10.85 -9.14
CA GLY A 98 6.89 10.65 -8.79
C GLY A 98 6.03 10.05 -9.90
N ASP A 99 6.60 9.59 -11.02
CA ASP A 99 5.84 8.93 -12.09
C ASP A 99 5.34 7.54 -11.64
N LEU A 100 4.03 7.32 -11.76
CA LEU A 100 3.36 6.10 -11.30
C LEU A 100 3.88 4.84 -12.02
N ASN A 101 4.01 4.89 -13.34
CA ASN A 101 4.39 3.71 -14.12
C ASN A 101 5.85 3.36 -13.88
N MET A 102 6.73 4.37 -13.79
CA MET A 102 8.14 4.18 -13.42
C MET A 102 8.28 3.55 -12.04
N GLN A 103 7.51 4.01 -11.04
CA GLN A 103 7.52 3.41 -9.71
C GLN A 103 6.95 1.98 -9.69
N LEU A 104 5.96 1.68 -10.53
CA LEU A 104 5.44 0.31 -10.69
C LEU A 104 6.46 -0.62 -11.35
N ASP A 105 7.18 -0.15 -12.36
CA ASP A 105 8.28 -0.88 -13.00
C ASP A 105 9.38 -1.19 -11.98
N TYR A 106 9.81 -0.20 -11.21
CA TYR A 106 10.83 -0.37 -10.17
C TYR A 106 10.37 -1.30 -9.05
N LEU A 107 9.15 -1.10 -8.53
CA LEU A 107 8.55 -1.96 -7.51
C LEU A 107 8.47 -3.41 -7.99
N TYR A 108 8.05 -3.65 -9.23
CA TYR A 108 7.95 -5.00 -9.78
C TYR A 108 9.32 -5.69 -9.87
N GLN A 109 10.36 -4.97 -10.32
CA GLN A 109 11.72 -5.49 -10.34
C GLN A 109 12.20 -5.90 -8.94
N GLU A 110 11.88 -5.12 -7.91
CA GLU A 110 12.20 -5.53 -6.54
C GLU A 110 11.39 -6.76 -6.10
N ILE A 111 10.08 -6.79 -6.36
CA ILE A 111 9.21 -7.90 -5.94
C ILE A 111 9.70 -9.24 -6.48
N ILE A 112 10.08 -9.31 -7.76
CA ILE A 112 10.48 -10.59 -8.39
C ILE A 112 11.78 -11.17 -7.85
N GLU A 113 12.63 -10.36 -7.22
CA GLU A 113 13.85 -10.85 -6.55
C GLU A 113 13.53 -11.68 -5.29
N TYR A 114 12.35 -11.49 -4.68
CA TYR A 114 11.88 -12.29 -3.55
C TYR A 114 11.18 -13.57 -4.03
N LYS A 115 11.93 -14.47 -4.67
CA LYS A 115 11.42 -15.68 -5.33
C LYS A 115 10.50 -16.54 -4.45
N GLU A 116 10.85 -16.69 -3.17
CA GLU A 116 10.01 -17.44 -2.22
C GLU A 116 8.68 -16.74 -1.94
N MET A 117 8.70 -15.41 -1.76
CA MET A 117 7.48 -14.62 -1.58
C MET A 117 6.59 -14.71 -2.82
N VAL A 118 7.17 -14.54 -4.01
CA VAL A 118 6.43 -14.64 -5.28
C VAL A 118 5.77 -16.02 -5.42
N SER A 119 6.49 -17.10 -5.13
CA SER A 119 5.93 -18.47 -5.14
C SER A 119 4.77 -18.65 -4.16
N LYS A 120 4.80 -17.99 -2.99
CA LYS A 120 3.65 -17.97 -2.06
C LYS A 120 2.48 -17.17 -2.64
N LEU A 121 2.73 -15.99 -3.21
CA LEU A 121 1.72 -15.13 -3.80
C LEU A 121 1.03 -15.77 -5.01
N GLU A 122 1.76 -16.50 -5.86
CA GLU A 122 1.20 -17.23 -7.00
C GLU A 122 0.15 -18.28 -6.59
N LYS A 123 0.39 -18.94 -5.44
CA LYS A 123 -0.42 -20.06 -4.94
C LYS A 123 -1.53 -19.64 -3.97
N VAL A 124 -1.51 -18.39 -3.51
CA VAL A 124 -2.44 -17.91 -2.50
C VAL A 124 -3.88 -17.89 -3.03
N LYS A 125 -4.85 -18.24 -2.18
CA LYS A 125 -6.26 -18.37 -2.56
C LYS A 125 -7.20 -17.52 -1.71
N ASP A 126 -6.63 -16.61 -0.92
CA ASP A 126 -7.39 -15.70 -0.07
C ASP A 126 -6.65 -14.37 0.10
N VAL A 127 -7.44 -13.30 0.22
CA VAL A 127 -6.94 -11.92 0.28
C VAL A 127 -6.11 -11.65 1.53
N ARG A 128 -6.51 -12.24 2.67
CA ARG A 128 -5.84 -12.00 3.96
C ARG A 128 -4.42 -12.55 3.96
N SER A 129 -4.25 -13.80 3.53
CA SER A 129 -2.94 -14.42 3.38
C SER A 129 -2.08 -13.67 2.38
N ALA A 130 -2.64 -13.24 1.24
CA ALA A 130 -1.89 -12.47 0.24
C ALA A 130 -1.36 -11.15 0.81
N SER A 131 -2.22 -10.40 1.51
CA SER A 131 -1.84 -9.16 2.19
C SER A 131 -0.78 -9.41 3.26
N SER A 132 -0.92 -10.46 4.07
CA SER A 132 0.06 -10.81 5.12
C SER A 132 1.40 -11.25 4.52
N ILE A 133 1.41 -12.05 3.44
CA ILE A 133 2.65 -12.47 2.76
C ILE A 133 3.44 -11.24 2.32
N PHE A 134 2.80 -10.32 1.60
CA PHE A 134 3.48 -9.11 1.11
C PHE A 134 3.97 -8.22 2.27
N MET A 135 3.14 -8.05 3.31
CA MET A 135 3.51 -7.28 4.49
C MET A 135 4.75 -7.84 5.20
N LEU A 136 4.81 -9.16 5.39
CA LEU A 136 5.84 -9.82 6.20
C LEU A 136 7.12 -10.12 5.42
N ASP A 137 7.02 -10.36 4.11
CA ASP A 137 8.16 -10.76 3.28
C ASP A 137 8.78 -9.57 2.51
N PHE A 138 7.97 -8.58 2.08
CA PHE A 138 8.44 -7.40 1.33
C PHE A 138 8.57 -6.15 2.21
N GLU A 139 7.47 -5.70 2.82
CA GLU A 139 7.44 -4.41 3.54
C GLU A 139 8.19 -4.45 4.87
N LYS A 140 8.01 -5.53 5.65
CA LYS A 140 8.61 -5.74 6.97
C LYS A 140 8.50 -4.50 7.88
N PRO A 141 7.28 -3.95 8.07
CA PRO A 141 7.11 -2.81 8.96
C PRO A 141 7.49 -3.19 10.40
N VAL A 142 7.72 -2.20 11.25
CA VAL A 142 8.00 -2.42 12.68
C VAL A 142 6.80 -3.11 13.36
N ASP A 143 5.57 -2.68 13.06
CA ASP A 143 4.36 -3.33 13.55
C ASP A 143 3.90 -4.45 12.61
N GLN A 144 4.16 -5.69 12.98
CA GLN A 144 3.70 -6.90 12.27
C GLN A 144 2.58 -7.63 13.01
N SER A 145 1.91 -6.95 13.94
CA SER A 145 0.85 -7.52 14.76
C SER A 145 -0.31 -8.05 13.91
N LYS A 146 -1.08 -8.96 14.51
CA LYS A 146 -2.28 -9.49 13.86
C LYS A 146 -3.32 -8.40 13.57
N ALA A 147 -3.34 -7.34 14.39
CA ALA A 147 -4.21 -6.19 14.17
C ALA A 147 -3.83 -5.44 12.90
N GLU A 148 -2.54 -5.13 12.69
CA GLU A 148 -2.08 -4.46 11.48
C GLU A 148 -2.23 -5.34 10.23
N GLN A 149 -1.95 -6.65 10.34
CA GLN A 149 -2.23 -7.60 9.26
C GLN A 149 -3.72 -7.59 8.86
N ASN A 150 -4.64 -7.58 9.83
CA ASN A 150 -6.08 -7.51 9.55
C ASN A 150 -6.46 -6.16 8.92
N ARG A 151 -5.87 -5.06 9.37
CA ARG A 151 -6.11 -3.73 8.79
C ARG A 151 -5.73 -3.68 7.32
N ARG A 152 -4.53 -4.16 6.96
CA ARG A 152 -4.07 -4.19 5.56
C ARG A 152 -4.88 -5.17 4.71
N ALA A 153 -5.30 -6.31 5.28
CA ALA A 153 -6.17 -7.25 4.62
C ALA A 153 -7.57 -6.65 4.30
N ASN A 154 -8.11 -5.79 5.16
CA ASN A 154 -9.36 -5.08 4.87
C ASN A 154 -9.21 -4.14 3.68
N PHE A 155 -8.11 -3.39 3.59
CA PHE A 155 -7.82 -2.57 2.41
C PHE A 155 -7.68 -3.41 1.15
N ALA A 156 -7.01 -4.55 1.23
CA ALA A 156 -6.90 -5.49 0.12
C ALA A 156 -8.27 -6.02 -0.33
N LEU A 157 -9.15 -6.33 0.63
CA LEU A 157 -10.50 -6.83 0.34
C LEU A 157 -11.33 -5.81 -0.43
N GLU A 158 -11.19 -4.51 -0.14
CA GLU A 158 -11.85 -3.45 -0.91
C GLU A 158 -11.43 -3.48 -2.39
N TYR A 159 -10.14 -3.67 -2.69
CA TYR A 159 -9.66 -3.76 -4.07
C TYR A 159 -10.08 -5.06 -4.75
N TYR A 160 -10.03 -6.18 -4.04
CA TYR A 160 -10.54 -7.45 -4.55
C TYR A 160 -12.01 -7.34 -4.95
N ASN A 161 -12.85 -6.79 -4.07
CA ASN A 161 -14.27 -6.60 -4.34
C ASN A 161 -14.52 -5.60 -5.48
N LYS A 162 -13.68 -4.56 -5.59
CA LYS A 162 -13.81 -3.57 -6.65
C LYS A 162 -13.48 -4.14 -8.03
N PHE A 163 -12.45 -4.97 -8.14
CA PHE A 163 -11.88 -5.33 -9.45
C PHE A 163 -12.01 -6.80 -9.82
N ALA A 164 -11.96 -7.74 -8.86
CA ALA A 164 -12.00 -9.17 -9.13
C ALA A 164 -13.43 -9.72 -9.22
N THR A 165 -14.34 -9.21 -8.40
CA THR A 165 -15.72 -9.73 -8.34
C THR A 165 -16.69 -9.01 -9.28
N GLY A 166 -16.21 -8.04 -10.06
CA GLY A 166 -17.03 -7.29 -11.00
C GLY A 166 -18.06 -6.36 -10.34
N ASN A 167 -17.92 -6.06 -9.04
CA ASN A 167 -18.78 -5.10 -8.36
C ASN A 167 -18.36 -3.66 -8.73
N THR A 168 -18.67 -3.28 -9.97
CA THR A 168 -18.88 -1.86 -10.30
C THR A 168 -20.01 -1.36 -9.43
N GLY A 169 -19.69 -0.50 -8.47
CA GLY A 169 -20.59 -0.08 -7.40
C GLY A 169 -21.99 0.27 -7.90
N ASN A 170 -22.97 -0.49 -7.44
CA ASN A 170 -24.32 0.01 -7.28
C ASN A 170 -24.43 0.50 -5.83
N THR A 171 -24.18 1.80 -5.64
CA THR A 171 -24.64 2.52 -4.45
C THR A 171 -26.16 2.58 -4.50
N GLY A 172 -26.81 1.49 -4.11
CA GLY A 172 -28.25 1.37 -3.95
C GLY A 172 -28.57 1.28 -2.46
N ASN A 173 -28.93 2.41 -1.88
CA ASN A 173 -29.65 2.45 -0.62
C ASN A 173 -30.98 1.69 -0.80
N SER A 174 -31.11 0.50 -0.20
CA SER A 174 -32.40 -0.16 -0.03
C SER A 174 -32.36 -0.97 1.26
N GLY A 175 -32.95 -0.39 2.31
CA GLY A 175 -33.45 -1.17 3.42
C GLY A 175 -34.45 -2.20 2.91
N SER A 176 -34.25 -3.45 3.27
CA SER A 176 -35.28 -4.48 3.24
C SER A 176 -34.94 -5.51 4.31
N ASN A 177 -35.75 -5.47 5.36
CA ASN A 177 -35.80 -6.47 6.41
C ASN A 177 -36.08 -7.85 5.80
N THR A 178 -35.24 -8.83 6.13
CA THR A 178 -35.65 -10.24 6.14
C THR A 178 -34.93 -10.95 7.30
N THR A 179 -35.55 -10.87 8.48
CA THR A 179 -35.59 -11.88 9.54
C THR A 179 -35.94 -13.25 8.90
N VAL A 180 -35.40 -14.45 9.22
CA VAL A 180 -34.98 -15.14 10.46
C VAL A 180 -34.10 -16.33 9.98
N LEU A 181 -32.96 -16.70 10.58
CA LEU A 181 -32.88 -17.69 11.67
C LEU A 181 -31.48 -17.72 12.30
N THR A 182 -31.53 -17.62 13.62
CA THR A 182 -30.45 -17.59 14.60
C THR A 182 -29.81 -18.96 14.82
N SER A 183 -28.47 -19.01 14.87
CA SER A 183 -27.76 -19.89 15.80
C SER A 183 -26.63 -19.10 16.45
N HIS A 184 -26.71 -19.02 17.77
CA HIS A 184 -25.87 -18.22 18.66
C HIS A 184 -24.43 -18.74 18.70
N SER A 185 -23.46 -17.84 18.51
CA SER A 185 -22.23 -17.86 19.32
C SER A 185 -21.68 -16.45 19.43
N ASN A 186 -21.78 -15.92 20.65
CA ASN A 186 -21.28 -14.62 21.05
C ASN A 186 -19.76 -14.53 20.83
N ASN A 187 -19.31 -13.49 20.12
CA ASN A 187 -18.19 -12.71 20.62
C ASN A 187 -18.27 -11.27 20.09
N SER A 188 -18.44 -10.38 21.06
CA SER A 188 -18.39 -8.92 20.99
C SER A 188 -17.46 -8.39 19.88
N LEU A 189 -18.09 -7.77 18.88
CA LEU A 189 -17.48 -6.84 17.96
C LEU A 189 -17.05 -5.61 18.77
N PHE A 190 -15.75 -5.42 18.92
CA PHE A 190 -15.21 -4.17 19.44
C PHE A 190 -15.36 -3.11 18.35
N ASP A 191 -16.35 -2.24 18.56
CA ASP A 191 -16.49 -0.96 17.89
C ASP A 191 -15.27 -0.09 18.27
N TYR A 192 -14.30 0.02 17.35
CA TYR A 192 -13.15 0.90 17.54
C TYR A 192 -13.54 2.30 17.06
N SER A 193 -14.05 3.11 17.98
CA SER A 193 -14.26 4.53 17.76
C SER A 193 -12.93 5.24 17.45
N GLU A 194 -13.01 6.31 16.65
CA GLU A 194 -11.87 7.19 16.29
C GLU A 194 -11.05 7.65 17.52
N GLU A 195 -11.69 7.74 18.68
CA GLU A 195 -11.04 8.08 19.95
C GLU A 195 -10.00 7.05 20.40
N ALA A 196 -10.21 5.75 20.12
CA ALA A 196 -9.26 4.70 20.46
C ALA A 196 -7.99 4.79 19.60
N PHE A 197 -8.13 5.22 18.35
CA PHE A 197 -7.00 5.44 17.43
C PHE A 197 -6.15 6.64 17.87
N LEU A 198 -6.79 7.75 18.26
CA LEU A 198 -6.10 8.95 18.74
C LEU A 198 -5.40 8.74 20.10
N LYS A 199 -6.00 7.96 21.02
CA LYS A 199 -5.38 7.62 22.31
C LYS A 199 -4.14 6.73 22.17
N PHE A 200 -4.13 5.82 21.20
CA PHE A 200 -2.95 4.99 20.94
C PHE A 200 -1.79 5.83 20.39
N TRP A 201 -2.09 6.81 19.52
CA TRP A 201 -1.08 7.66 18.89
C TRP A 201 -0.41 8.63 19.88
N ASN A 202 -1.15 9.17 20.84
CA ASN A 202 -0.62 10.09 21.86
C ASN A 202 0.15 9.42 23.00
N LYS A 203 0.33 8.09 22.97
CA LYS A 203 1.07 7.35 24.01
C LYS A 203 2.48 6.96 23.57
N ILE A 204 2.82 7.14 22.30
CA ILE A 204 4.10 6.72 21.71
C ILE A 204 4.99 7.94 21.31
N PHE A 205 4.53 9.17 21.59
CA PHE A 205 5.32 10.39 21.50
C PHE A 205 5.10 11.27 22.73
#